data_AF-A0A920VHF7-F1
#
_entry.id   AF-A0A920VHF7-F1
#
_cell.length_a   1.000
_cell.length_b   1.000
_cell.length_c   1.000
_cell.angle_alpha   90.00
_cell.angle_beta   90.00
_cell.angle_gamma   90.00
#
_symmetry.space_group_name_H-M   'P 1'
#
loop_
_entity.id
_entity.type
_entity.pdbx_description
1 polymer ?
#
loop_
_entity_poly.entity_id
_entity_poly.type
_entity_poly.pdbx_seq_one_letter_code
_entity_poly.pdbx_strand_id
1 'polypeptide(L)'
;MTDHFDSSVVMRGFPPPLVRRVTLENWRTVPYSHWAFRNIRQLLPTAQVSRGEAVRKDIVSQQIDLEHLPFEGVDGKETCLMDFLQDSHTNGFAVLYDDCLVFEHYAHGLARDSAHILFSVTKSVTATLIGFPYRTGFS
;
A
#
# COMPACT_ATOMS: atom_id res chain seq x y z
N MET A 1 -28.61 6.87 1.69
CA MET A 1 -28.39 5.78 2.66
C MET A 1 -27.34 4.87 2.04
N THR A 2 -26.08 5.27 2.13
CA THR A 2 -24.94 4.50 1.61
C THR A 2 -24.73 3.32 2.52
N ASP A 3 -25.13 2.14 2.07
CA ASP A 3 -24.79 0.89 2.72
C ASP A 3 -23.25 0.79 2.71
N HIS A 4 -22.62 1.02 3.88
CA HIS A 4 -21.20 0.84 4.06
C HIS A 4 -20.91 -0.65 3.95
N PHE A 5 -20.77 -1.12 2.71
CA PHE A 5 -20.56 -2.52 2.43
C PHE A 5 -19.22 -2.94 3.04
N ASP A 6 -19.26 -3.85 4.00
CA ASP A 6 -18.08 -4.33 4.71
C ASP A 6 -17.09 -4.98 3.72
N SER A 7 -15.86 -4.46 3.64
CA SER A 7 -14.84 -5.02 2.76
C SER A 7 -14.33 -6.39 3.22
N SER A 8 -14.56 -6.77 4.48
CA SER A 8 -14.12 -8.05 5.05
C SER A 8 -14.79 -9.27 4.42
N VAL A 9 -15.98 -9.08 3.83
CA VAL A 9 -16.78 -10.14 3.18
C VAL A 9 -16.47 -10.29 1.68
N VAL A 10 -15.73 -9.35 1.07
CA VAL A 10 -15.34 -9.40 -0.34
C VAL A 10 -14.44 -10.61 -0.60
N MET A 11 -14.71 -11.35 -1.69
CA MET A 11 -14.00 -12.57 -2.09
C MET A 11 -13.94 -13.69 -1.02
N ARG A 12 -14.88 -13.70 -0.06
CA ARG A 12 -15.02 -14.78 0.94
C ARG A 12 -15.94 -15.92 0.46
N GLY A 13 -15.59 -17.15 0.81
CA GLY A 13 -16.32 -18.38 0.47
C GLY A 13 -15.80 -19.08 -0.80
N PHE A 14 -16.36 -20.24 -1.15
CA PHE A 14 -15.99 -20.98 -2.36
C PHE A 14 -17.21 -21.62 -3.07
N PRO A 15 -17.58 -21.14 -4.28
CA PRO A 15 -17.13 -19.87 -4.87
C PRO A 15 -17.72 -18.68 -4.09
N PRO A 16 -17.05 -17.51 -4.05
CA PRO A 16 -17.66 -16.32 -3.45
C PRO A 16 -19.00 -15.97 -4.13
N PRO A 17 -20.02 -15.47 -3.40
CA PRO A 17 -21.26 -14.98 -4.00
C PRO A 17 -21.01 -13.87 -5.02
N LEU A 18 -21.81 -13.78 -6.09
CA LEU A 18 -21.60 -12.82 -7.19
C LEU A 18 -21.45 -11.37 -6.71
N VAL A 19 -22.30 -10.93 -5.78
CA VAL A 19 -22.28 -9.57 -5.19
C VAL A 19 -21.01 -9.28 -4.38
N ARG A 20 -20.22 -10.30 -4.04
CA ARG A 20 -18.96 -10.18 -3.29
C ARG A 20 -17.73 -10.42 -4.16
N ARG A 21 -17.90 -10.62 -5.47
CA ARG A 21 -16.78 -10.87 -6.39
C ARG A 21 -16.19 -9.58 -6.90
N VAL A 22 -14.87 -9.58 -7.00
CA VAL A 22 -14.11 -8.53 -7.66
C VAL A 22 -14.02 -8.87 -9.15
N THR A 23 -14.27 -7.87 -10.00
CA THR A 23 -14.27 -7.97 -11.46
C THR A 23 -13.49 -6.80 -12.06
N LEU A 24 -13.20 -6.87 -13.36
CA LEU A 24 -12.56 -5.76 -14.09
C LEU A 24 -13.39 -4.47 -14.09
N GLU A 25 -14.69 -4.57 -13.88
CA GLU A 25 -15.62 -3.43 -13.83
C GLU A 25 -15.61 -2.73 -12.46
N ASN A 26 -15.49 -3.50 -11.37
CA ASN A 26 -15.70 -2.98 -10.01
C ASN A 26 -14.43 -2.87 -9.16
N TRP A 27 -13.27 -3.39 -9.58
CA TRP A 27 -12.07 -3.50 -8.73
C TRP A 27 -11.52 -2.17 -8.19
N ARG A 28 -11.97 -1.03 -8.71
CA ARG A 28 -11.56 0.31 -8.26
C ARG A 28 -12.55 0.97 -7.31
N THR A 29 -13.75 0.41 -7.13
CA THR A 29 -14.80 1.00 -6.31
C THR A 29 -14.84 0.37 -4.93
N VAL A 30 -15.28 1.12 -3.93
CA VAL A 30 -15.56 0.58 -2.60
C VAL A 30 -16.78 -0.34 -2.70
N PRO A 31 -16.75 -1.53 -2.05
CA PRO A 31 -15.71 -2.06 -1.17
C PRO A 31 -14.62 -2.90 -1.86
N TYR A 32 -14.78 -3.20 -3.15
CA TYR A 32 -13.96 -4.16 -3.90
C TYR A 32 -12.47 -3.76 -3.97
N SER A 33 -12.19 -2.46 -4.01
CA SER A 33 -10.84 -1.89 -4.05
C SER A 33 -9.93 -2.37 -2.93
N HIS A 34 -10.46 -2.52 -1.71
CA HIS A 34 -9.67 -2.98 -0.56
C HIS A 34 -9.02 -4.34 -0.84
N TRP A 35 -9.77 -5.29 -1.39
CA TRP A 35 -9.22 -6.60 -1.79
C TRP A 35 -8.38 -6.51 -3.06
N ALA A 36 -8.86 -5.77 -4.07
CA ALA A 36 -8.23 -5.71 -5.39
C ALA A 36 -6.80 -5.15 -5.35
N PHE A 37 -6.55 -4.11 -4.56
CA PHE A 37 -5.28 -3.37 -4.59
C PHE A 37 -4.09 -4.18 -4.09
N ARG A 38 -4.32 -5.16 -3.20
CA ARG A 38 -3.32 -6.15 -2.76
C ARG A 38 -3.32 -7.46 -3.56
N ASN A 39 -4.32 -7.67 -4.43
CA ASN A 39 -4.49 -8.89 -5.24
C ASN A 39 -4.50 -8.64 -6.75
N ILE A 40 -3.96 -7.51 -7.21
CA ILE A 40 -4.15 -7.05 -8.59
C ILE A 40 -3.67 -8.06 -9.65
N ARG A 41 -2.68 -8.89 -9.32
CA ARG A 41 -2.15 -9.97 -10.19
C ARG A 41 -3.20 -11.03 -10.54
N GLN A 42 -4.25 -11.17 -9.73
CA GLN A 42 -5.37 -12.07 -9.98
C GLN A 42 -6.40 -11.48 -10.96
N LEU A 43 -6.30 -10.18 -11.26
CA LEU A 43 -7.29 -9.44 -12.06
C LEU A 43 -6.71 -8.95 -13.40
N LEU A 44 -5.47 -8.47 -13.38
CA LEU A 44 -4.82 -7.85 -14.53
C LEU A 44 -3.55 -8.62 -14.90
N PRO A 45 -3.16 -8.63 -16.20
CA PRO A 45 -1.85 -9.09 -16.61
C PRO A 45 -0.75 -8.32 -15.87
N THR A 46 0.21 -9.03 -15.28
CA THR A 46 1.34 -8.42 -14.58
C THR A 46 2.64 -9.10 -14.98
N ALA A 47 3.73 -8.33 -15.00
CA ALA A 47 5.09 -8.86 -15.09
C ALA A 47 5.74 -8.81 -13.71
N GLN A 48 6.55 -9.81 -13.38
CA GLN A 48 7.37 -9.78 -12.17
C GLN A 48 8.64 -8.95 -12.44
N VAL A 49 8.87 -7.95 -11.60
CA VAL A 49 10.17 -7.26 -11.52
C VAL A 49 10.94 -7.92 -10.39
N SER A 50 12.06 -8.58 -10.70
CA SER A 50 12.91 -9.23 -9.70
C SER A 50 13.62 -8.20 -8.83
N ARG A 51 13.84 -8.53 -7.55
CA ARG A 51 14.64 -7.71 -6.61
C ARG A 51 16.14 -7.70 -6.93
N GLY A 52 16.60 -8.55 -7.86
CA GLY A 52 18.02 -8.74 -8.19
C GLY A 52 18.78 -9.56 -7.14
N GLU A 53 20.05 -9.88 -7.44
CA GLU A 53 20.93 -10.66 -6.54
C GLU A 53 21.66 -9.77 -5.53
N ALA A 54 22.01 -8.54 -5.92
CA ALA A 54 22.62 -7.54 -5.06
C ALA A 54 21.54 -6.78 -4.27
N VAL A 55 20.90 -7.46 -3.32
CA VAL A 55 19.99 -6.79 -2.38
C VAL A 55 20.86 -5.97 -1.41
N ARG A 56 20.53 -4.69 -1.26
CA ARG A 56 21.16 -3.84 -0.22
C ARG A 56 21.01 -4.54 1.13
N LYS A 57 21.96 -4.35 2.06
CA LYS A 57 21.83 -4.86 3.45
C LYS A 57 20.43 -4.57 3.99
N ASP A 58 19.88 -5.52 4.75
CA ASP A 58 18.60 -5.34 5.43
C ASP A 58 18.58 -3.98 6.13
N ILE A 59 17.48 -3.24 5.97
CA ILE A 59 17.30 -1.95 6.63
C ILE A 59 17.30 -2.23 8.14
N VAL A 60 18.15 -1.51 8.88
CA VAL A 60 18.20 -1.63 10.33
C VAL A 60 16.84 -1.18 10.88
N SER A 61 16.21 -2.03 11.71
CA SER A 61 14.96 -1.66 12.37
C SER A 61 15.25 -1.14 13.78
N GLN A 62 14.75 0.05 14.08
CA GLN A 62 14.84 0.68 15.39
C GLN A 62 13.48 1.30 15.74
N GLN A 63 12.59 0.49 16.28
CA GLN A 63 11.22 0.90 16.53
C GLN A 63 11.12 2.06 17.52
N ILE A 64 10.39 3.09 17.13
CA ILE A 64 9.98 4.23 17.94
C ILE A 64 8.46 4.15 18.05
N ASP A 65 7.92 4.34 19.25
CA ASP A 65 6.48 4.45 19.43
C ASP A 65 6.00 5.77 18.82
N LEU A 66 5.32 5.64 17.66
CA LEU A 66 4.66 6.74 16.98
C LEU A 66 3.14 6.59 17.00
N GLU A 67 2.58 5.50 17.56
CA GLU A 67 1.15 5.19 17.45
C GLU A 67 0.29 6.33 18.01
N HIS A 68 0.73 6.87 19.15
CA HIS A 68 0.07 7.93 19.89
C HIS A 68 0.61 9.32 19.57
N LEU A 69 1.43 9.49 18.52
CA LEU A 69 1.99 10.79 18.15
C LEU A 69 0.85 11.77 17.81
N PRO A 70 0.64 12.83 18.61
CA PRO A 70 -0.46 13.76 18.39
C PRO A 70 -0.13 14.74 17.27
N PHE A 71 -1.11 15.07 16.45
CA PHE A 71 -1.02 16.12 15.44
C PHE A 71 -2.40 16.68 15.09
N GLU A 72 -2.40 17.84 14.42
CA GLU A 72 -3.63 18.45 13.92
C GLU A 72 -4.04 17.79 12.59
N GLY A 73 -5.21 17.17 12.57
CA GLY A 73 -5.81 16.58 11.39
C GLY A 73 -6.25 17.61 10.35
N VAL A 74 -6.61 17.14 9.16
CA VAL A 74 -7.06 18.00 8.06
C VAL A 74 -8.35 18.76 8.35
N ASP A 75 -9.13 18.31 9.35
CA ASP A 75 -10.34 18.95 9.83
C ASP A 75 -10.08 19.94 10.98
N GLY A 76 -8.81 20.20 11.32
CA GLY A 76 -8.37 21.08 12.40
C GLY A 76 -8.53 20.49 13.80
N LYS A 77 -8.86 19.20 13.92
CA LYS A 77 -8.97 18.52 15.21
C LYS A 77 -7.70 17.79 15.55
N GLU A 78 -7.40 17.69 16.84
CA GLU A 78 -6.32 16.83 17.31
C GLU A 78 -6.67 15.36 17.06
N THR A 79 -5.69 14.62 16.54
CA THR A 79 -5.75 13.17 16.30
C THR A 79 -4.37 12.56 16.60
N CYS A 80 -4.25 11.24 16.55
CA CYS A 80 -2.97 10.55 16.62
C CYS A 80 -2.70 9.73 15.35
N LEU A 81 -1.44 9.29 15.18
CA LEU A 81 -1.04 8.54 13.98
C LEU A 81 -1.91 7.31 13.77
N MET A 82 -2.17 6.53 14.81
CA MET A 82 -2.93 5.28 14.67
C MET A 82 -4.39 5.54 14.26
N ASP A 83 -5.05 6.52 14.87
CA ASP A 83 -6.42 6.90 14.52
C ASP A 83 -6.50 7.36 13.05
N PHE A 84 -5.56 8.21 12.63
CA PHE A 84 -5.48 8.66 11.25
C PHE A 84 -5.28 7.52 10.25
N LEU A 85 -4.41 6.54 10.55
CA LEU A 85 -4.19 5.39 9.67
C LEU A 85 -5.44 4.51 9.56
N GLN A 86 -6.22 4.38 10.64
CA GLN A 86 -7.49 3.65 10.63
C GLN A 86 -8.56 4.39 9.83
N ASP A 87 -8.75 5.68 10.09
CA ASP A 87 -9.77 6.53 9.45
C ASP A 87 -9.52 6.71 7.95
N SER A 88 -8.25 6.72 7.54
CA SER A 88 -7.84 6.78 6.13
C SER A 88 -7.87 5.43 5.41
N HIS A 89 -8.26 4.34 6.09
CA HIS A 89 -8.20 2.96 5.60
C HIS A 89 -6.81 2.56 5.06
N THR A 90 -5.75 3.07 5.69
CA THR A 90 -4.37 2.81 5.23
C THR A 90 -4.03 1.33 5.35
N ASN A 91 -3.48 0.74 4.29
CA ASN A 91 -3.08 -0.68 4.29
C ASN A 91 -1.63 -0.86 4.76
N GLY A 92 -0.74 0.05 4.40
CA GLY A 92 0.68 -0.01 4.72
C GLY A 92 1.25 1.39 4.92
N PHE A 93 2.00 1.59 5.99
CA PHE A 93 2.69 2.82 6.31
C PHE A 93 4.05 2.50 6.91
N ALA A 94 5.09 3.27 6.56
CA ALA A 94 6.44 3.07 7.08
C ALA A 94 7.17 4.42 7.18
N VAL A 95 7.95 4.58 8.24
CA VAL A 95 8.80 5.76 8.47
C VAL A 95 10.25 5.30 8.49
N LEU A 96 11.04 5.88 7.61
CA LEU A 96 12.50 5.74 7.63
C LEU A 96 13.10 7.04 8.16
N TYR A 97 14.01 6.92 9.13
CA TYR A 97 14.77 8.04 9.69
C TYR A 97 16.21 7.59 9.88
N ASP A 98 17.15 8.38 9.34
CA ASP A 98 18.60 8.10 9.41
C ASP A 98 18.97 6.66 8.96
N ASP A 99 18.53 6.28 7.76
CA ASP A 99 18.68 4.94 7.17
C ASP A 99 18.09 3.77 8.00
N CYS A 100 17.33 4.07 9.06
CA CYS A 100 16.67 3.07 9.91
C CYS A 100 15.15 3.07 9.68
N LEU A 101 14.55 1.88 9.66
CA LEU A 101 13.10 1.70 9.71
C LEU A 101 12.64 1.87 11.16
N VAL A 102 12.04 3.02 11.46
CA VAL A 102 11.68 3.41 12.84
C VAL A 102 10.23 3.15 13.20
N PHE A 103 9.35 3.02 12.21
CA PHE A 103 7.96 2.66 12.43
C PHE A 103 7.38 2.00 11.18
N GLU A 104 6.49 1.06 11.38
CA GLU A 104 5.74 0.43 10.31
C GLU A 104 4.39 -0.08 10.80
N HIS A 105 3.40 0.04 9.92
CA HIS A 105 2.04 -0.40 10.17
C HIS A 105 1.54 -1.13 8.93
N TYR A 106 0.98 -2.33 9.13
CA TYR A 106 0.32 -3.10 8.09
C TYR A 106 -1.06 -3.53 8.58
N ALA A 107 -2.08 -3.33 7.76
CA ALA A 107 -3.46 -3.63 8.09
C ALA A 107 -4.22 -4.20 6.90
N HIS A 108 -5.48 -4.57 7.14
CA HIS A 108 -6.42 -4.99 6.09
C HIS A 108 -5.95 -6.21 5.27
N GLY A 109 -5.11 -7.06 5.86
CA GLY A 109 -4.54 -8.24 5.21
C GLY A 109 -3.34 -7.96 4.32
N LEU A 110 -2.73 -6.77 4.40
CA LEU A 110 -1.39 -6.53 3.88
C LEU A 110 -0.36 -7.08 4.88
N ALA A 111 0.65 -7.80 4.40
CA ALA A 111 1.83 -8.17 5.18
C ALA A 111 3.07 -7.45 4.64
N ARG A 112 4.17 -7.47 5.41
CA ARG A 112 5.43 -6.80 5.08
C ARG A 112 5.95 -7.14 3.68
N ASP A 113 5.82 -8.39 3.26
CA ASP A 113 6.30 -8.94 1.99
C ASP A 113 5.23 -8.96 0.89
N SER A 114 4.03 -8.46 1.18
CA SER A 114 2.92 -8.41 0.23
C SER A 114 3.10 -7.28 -0.79
N ALA A 115 2.78 -7.57 -2.04
CA ALA A 115 2.70 -6.53 -3.07
C ALA A 115 1.40 -5.71 -2.92
N HIS A 116 1.51 -4.40 -3.09
CA HIS A 116 0.37 -3.49 -3.18
C HIS A 116 0.49 -2.63 -4.45
N ILE A 117 -0.61 -2.36 -5.12
CA ILE A 117 -0.62 -1.49 -6.31
C ILE A 117 -0.17 -0.05 -5.93
N LEU A 118 0.69 0.53 -6.76
CA LEU A 118 1.30 1.85 -6.50
C LEU A 118 0.66 3.01 -7.29
N PHE A 119 -0.23 2.71 -8.23
CA PHE A 119 -0.83 3.70 -9.14
C PHE A 119 0.20 4.67 -9.74
N SER A 120 0.05 5.97 -9.48
CA SER A 120 0.91 7.01 -10.06
C SER A 120 2.29 7.11 -9.41
N VAL A 121 2.54 6.48 -8.26
CA VAL A 121 3.89 6.42 -7.67
C VAL A 121 4.87 5.73 -8.64
N THR A 122 4.37 4.79 -9.46
CA THR A 122 5.14 4.16 -10.54
C THR A 122 5.76 5.16 -11.50
N LYS A 123 5.15 6.33 -11.74
CA LYS A 123 5.69 7.36 -12.63
C LYS A 123 7.00 7.94 -12.10
N SER A 124 7.09 8.18 -10.79
CA SER A 124 8.31 8.67 -10.16
C SER A 124 9.43 7.64 -10.29
N VAL A 125 9.13 6.35 -10.05
CA VAL A 125 10.09 5.26 -10.24
C VAL A 125 10.60 5.22 -11.69
N THR A 126 9.70 5.29 -12.67
CA THR A 126 10.07 5.35 -14.09
C THR A 126 10.93 6.58 -14.41
N ALA A 127 10.57 7.75 -13.90
CA ALA A 127 11.32 8.99 -14.13
C ALA A 127 12.74 8.91 -13.55
N THR A 128 12.92 8.33 -12.36
CA THR A 128 14.25 8.11 -11.76
C THR A 128 15.11 7.18 -12.64
N LEU A 129 14.54 6.09 -13.15
CA LEU A 129 15.25 5.16 -14.04
C LEU A 129 15.65 5.83 -15.36
N ILE A 130 14.77 6.67 -15.93
CA ILE A 130 15.08 7.44 -17.14
C ILE A 130 16.16 8.49 -16.85
N GLY A 131 16.11 9.15 -15.70
CA GLY A 131 17.07 10.21 -15.33
C GLY A 131 18.48 9.70 -15.00
N PHE A 132 18.64 8.43 -14.62
CA PHE A 132 19.94 7.85 -14.26
C PHE A 132 20.94 7.78 -15.45
N PRO A 133 20.57 7.25 -16.63
CA PRO A 133 21.39 7.30 -17.84
C PRO A 133 21.80 8.71 -18.26
N TYR A 134 20.96 9.73 -18.03
CA TYR A 134 21.31 11.12 -18.40
C TYR A 134 22.41 11.70 -17.51
N ARG A 135 22.57 11.20 -16.28
CA ARG A 135 23.60 11.67 -15.34
C ARG A 135 24.91 10.86 -15.43
N THR A 136 24.82 9.62 -15.92
CA THR A 136 25.95 8.72 -16.16
C THR A 136 26.18 8.67 -17.66
N GLY A 137 26.84 9.69 -18.21
CA GLY A 137 26.99 9.92 -19.65
C GLY A 137 27.05 8.65 -20.49
N PHE A 138 25.91 8.30 -21.09
CA PHE A 138 25.86 7.38 -22.21
C PHE A 138 26.36 8.14 -23.45
N SER A 139 27.64 7.96 -23.74
CA SER A 139 28.26 8.15 -25.05
C SER A 139 28.41 6.80 -25.73
#